data_AF-A0A8R1INF2-F1
#
_entry.id   AF-A0A8R1INF2-F1
#
_cell.length_a   1.000
_cell.length_b   1.000
_cell.length_c   1.000
_cell.angle_alpha   90.00
_cell.angle_beta   90.00
_cell.angle_gamma   90.00
#
_symmetry.space_group_name_H-M   'P 1'
#
loop_
_entity.id
_entity.type
_entity.pdbx_description
1 polymer ?
#
loop_
_entity_poly.entity_id
_entity_poly.type
_entity_poly.pdbx_seq_one_letter_code
_entity_poly.pdbx_strand_id
1 'polypeptide(L)'
;MSIAWIYLISSEVVNVVTMLGVVSRISHEVLGLTILAWSNSIGDLIADVSVAKQGYPRMAMAAAIGGQLFNLLIGFGLPFTIAKMQGKTISMILNPTYRLLMLFLAISLIFTFVAMLAQKFYLRRVHSYCLVFIYISFFVFIGLSLDNVLVWN
;
A
#
# COMPACT_ATOMS: atom_id res chain seq x y z
N MET A 1 -16.76 -8.25 -21.60
CA MET A 1 -17.78 -7.44 -20.89
C MET A 1 -17.36 -7.11 -19.46
N SER A 2 -16.92 -8.07 -18.64
CA SER A 2 -16.50 -7.80 -17.25
C SER A 2 -15.34 -6.80 -17.12
N ILE A 3 -14.35 -6.85 -18.03
CA ILE A 3 -13.21 -5.90 -18.04
C ILE A 3 -13.70 -4.46 -18.26
N ALA A 4 -14.66 -4.24 -19.14
CA ALA A 4 -15.22 -2.92 -19.40
C ALA A 4 -15.98 -2.38 -18.17
N TRP A 5 -16.74 -3.24 -17.49
CA TRP A 5 -17.42 -2.88 -16.24
C TRP A 5 -16.44 -2.53 -15.12
N ILE A 6 -15.38 -3.33 -14.94
CA ILE A 6 -14.33 -3.04 -13.96
C ILE A 6 -13.66 -1.70 -14.27
N TYR A 7 -13.37 -1.44 -15.54
CA TYR A 7 -12.77 -0.17 -15.96
C TYR A 7 -13.68 1.02 -15.65
N LEU A 8 -14.95 0.96 -16.04
CA LEU A 8 -15.93 2.03 -15.78
C LEU A 8 -16.15 2.28 -14.29
N ILE A 9 -16.32 1.22 -13.50
CA ILE A 9 -16.50 1.37 -12.05
C ILE A 9 -15.23 1.93 -11.40
N SER A 10 -14.06 1.44 -11.79
CA SER A 10 -12.78 1.95 -11.28
C SER A 10 -12.58 3.43 -11.60
N SER A 11 -12.89 3.86 -12.82
CA SER A 11 -12.76 5.28 -13.20
C SER A 11 -13.71 6.18 -12.42
N GLU A 12 -14.96 5.76 -12.22
CA GLU A 12 -15.92 6.53 -11.43
C GLU A 12 -15.51 6.62 -9.96
N VAL A 13 -15.04 5.52 -9.38
CA VAL A 13 -14.54 5.51 -7.99
C VAL A 13 -13.36 6.45 -7.82
N VAL A 14 -12.39 6.44 -8.74
CA VAL A 14 -11.24 7.37 -8.69
C VAL A 14 -11.70 8.82 -8.81
N ASN A 15 -12.66 9.12 -9.68
CA ASN A 15 -13.21 10.47 -9.83
C ASN A 15 -13.88 10.95 -8.55
N VAL A 16 -14.69 10.11 -7.89
CA VAL A 16 -15.36 10.45 -6.63
C VAL A 16 -14.35 10.69 -5.51
N VAL A 17 -13.32 9.85 -5.40
CA VAL A 17 -12.27 10.03 -4.38
C VAL A 17 -11.48 11.31 -4.61
N THR A 18 -11.21 11.65 -5.87
CA THR A 18 -10.52 12.90 -6.24
C THR A 18 -11.37 14.12 -5.89
N MET A 19 -12.67 14.07 -6.18
CA MET A 19 -13.63 15.11 -5.78
C MET A 19 -13.70 15.30 -4.26
N LEU A 20 -13.77 14.19 -3.50
CA LEU A 20 -13.72 14.24 -2.04
C LEU A 20 -12.43 14.88 -1.53
N GLY A 21 -11.31 14.67 -2.22
CA GLY A 21 -10.05 15.33 -1.88
C GLY A 21 -10.08 16.83 -2.03
N VAL A 22 -10.64 17.32 -3.13
CA VAL A 22 -10.82 18.75 -3.38
C VAL A 22 -11.74 19.37 -2.32
N VAL A 23 -12.86 18.71 -2.00
CA VAL A 23 -13.83 19.20 -0.99
C VAL A 23 -13.22 19.22 0.42
N SER A 24 -12.45 18.20 0.78
CA SER A 24 -11.86 18.05 2.11
C SER A 24 -10.56 18.85 2.29
N ARG A 25 -10.07 19.52 1.24
CA ARG A 25 -8.75 20.18 1.18
C ARG A 25 -7.57 19.23 1.51
N ILE A 26 -7.73 17.94 1.24
CA ILE A 26 -6.68 16.93 1.48
C ILE A 26 -5.95 16.67 0.15
N SER A 27 -4.62 16.58 0.21
CA SER A 27 -3.80 16.26 -0.96
C SER A 27 -4.20 14.91 -1.57
N HIS A 28 -4.22 14.82 -2.91
CA HIS A 28 -4.50 13.58 -3.63
C HIS A 28 -3.55 12.45 -3.24
N GLU A 29 -2.31 12.79 -2.87
CA GLU A 29 -1.29 11.87 -2.38
C GLU A 29 -1.79 11.14 -1.12
N VAL A 30 -2.31 11.88 -0.14
CA VAL A 30 -2.77 11.35 1.14
C VAL A 30 -4.01 10.47 0.96
N LEU A 31 -4.92 10.87 0.07
CA LEU A 31 -6.13 10.08 -0.22
C LEU A 31 -5.80 8.76 -0.90
N GLY A 32 -4.82 8.79 -1.82
CA GLY A 32 -4.27 7.59 -2.42
C GLY A 32 -3.65 6.65 -1.39
N LEU A 33 -2.90 7.22 -0.44
CA LEU A 33 -2.24 6.46 0.62
C LEU A 33 -3.17 5.90 1.70
N THR A 34 -4.34 6.51 1.89
CA THR A 34 -5.28 6.14 2.95
C THR A 34 -6.43 5.35 2.38
N ILE A 35 -7.39 6.03 1.75
CA ILE A 35 -8.66 5.47 1.29
C ILE A 35 -8.43 4.46 0.17
N LEU A 36 -7.67 4.82 -0.86
CA LEU A 36 -7.45 3.91 -2.00
C LEU A 36 -6.62 2.69 -1.58
N ALA A 37 -5.56 2.88 -0.80
CA ALA A 37 -4.76 1.78 -0.29
C ALA A 37 -5.57 0.82 0.61
N TRP A 38 -6.37 1.35 1.55
CA TRP A 38 -7.25 0.52 2.39
C TRP A 38 -8.29 -0.24 1.57
N SER A 39 -8.90 0.42 0.59
CA SER A 39 -9.94 -0.20 -0.25
C SER A 39 -9.42 -1.42 -1.01
N ASN A 40 -8.13 -1.41 -1.39
CA ASN A 40 -7.50 -2.53 -2.07
C ASN A 40 -7.27 -3.71 -1.11
N SER A 41 -6.75 -3.46 0.09
CA SER A 41 -6.32 -4.54 1.00
C SER A 41 -7.39 -5.04 1.98
N ILE A 42 -8.53 -4.35 2.12
CA ILE A 42 -9.59 -4.77 3.06
C ILE A 42 -10.26 -6.09 2.63
N GLY A 43 -10.45 -6.30 1.31
CA GLY A 43 -11.00 -7.54 0.78
C GLY A 43 -10.08 -8.72 1.03
N ASP A 44 -8.79 -8.54 0.75
CA ASP A 44 -7.75 -9.53 1.00
C ASP A 44 -7.67 -9.87 2.50
N LEU A 45 -7.72 -8.86 3.37
CA LEU A 45 -7.73 -9.06 4.83
C LEU A 45 -8.90 -9.94 5.28
N ILE A 46 -10.11 -9.69 4.78
CA ILE A 46 -11.29 -10.48 5.13
C ILE A 46 -11.13 -11.93 4.63
N ALA A 47 -10.63 -12.12 3.42
CA ALA A 47 -10.39 -13.45 2.85
C ALA A 47 -9.34 -14.23 3.66
N ASP A 48 -8.20 -13.62 3.97
CA ASP A 48 -7.11 -14.24 4.73
C ASP A 48 -7.54 -14.59 6.16
N VAL A 49 -8.30 -13.72 6.82
CA VAL A 49 -8.86 -14.00 8.15
C VAL A 49 -9.87 -15.16 8.10
N SER A 50 -10.69 -15.24 7.04
CA SER A 50 -11.62 -16.36 6.85
C SER A 50 -10.89 -17.69 6.69
N VAL A 51 -9.86 -17.75 5.84
CA VAL A 51 -9.04 -18.95 5.61
C VAL A 51 -8.27 -19.35 6.87
N ALA A 52 -7.76 -18.38 7.63
CA ALA A 52 -7.10 -18.65 8.91
C ALA A 52 -8.06 -19.27 9.94
N LYS A 53 -9.31 -18.78 10.02
CA LYS A 53 -10.36 -19.34 10.89
C LYS A 53 -10.78 -20.76 10.51
N GLN A 54 -10.66 -21.13 9.23
CA GLN A 54 -10.93 -22.48 8.73
C GLN A 54 -9.82 -23.49 9.08
N GLY A 55 -8.76 -23.07 9.78
CA GLY A 55 -7.68 -23.95 10.21
C GLY A 55 -6.46 -23.98 9.29
N TYR A 56 -6.40 -23.09 8.28
CA TYR A 56 -5.30 -23.00 7.32
C TYR A 56 -4.47 -21.71 7.45
N PRO A 57 -3.85 -21.43 8.63
CA PRO A 57 -3.13 -20.16 8.85
C PRO A 57 -1.88 -20.03 7.96
N ARG A 58 -1.22 -21.13 7.59
CA ARG A 58 -0.07 -21.11 6.67
C ARG A 58 -0.46 -20.68 5.26
N MET A 59 -1.65 -21.07 4.81
CA MET A 59 -2.18 -20.66 3.50
C MET A 59 -2.55 -19.18 3.52
N ALA A 60 -3.23 -18.71 4.57
CA ALA A 60 -3.55 -17.30 4.75
C ALA A 60 -2.30 -16.41 4.76
N MET A 61 -1.22 -16.84 5.43
CA MET A 61 0.04 -16.07 5.40
C MET A 61 0.69 -16.03 4.01
N ALA A 62 0.63 -17.13 3.26
CA ALA A 62 1.19 -17.17 1.90
C ALA A 62 0.38 -16.26 0.96
N ALA A 63 -0.95 -16.24 1.09
CA ALA A 63 -1.84 -15.36 0.34
C ALA A 63 -1.61 -13.88 0.70
N ALA A 64 -1.53 -13.56 1.99
CA ALA A 64 -1.28 -12.21 2.53
C ALA A 64 0.12 -11.63 2.27
N ILE A 65 1.02 -12.39 1.63
CA ILE A 65 2.35 -11.89 1.20
C ILE A 65 2.47 -11.98 -0.31
N GLY A 66 2.01 -13.10 -0.88
CA GLY A 66 2.00 -13.32 -2.32
C GLY A 66 1.11 -12.33 -3.06
N GLY A 67 -0.07 -11.98 -2.52
CA GLY A 67 -1.00 -11.03 -3.13
C GLY A 67 -0.40 -9.63 -3.28
N GLN A 68 0.25 -9.14 -2.24
CA GLN A 68 0.87 -7.82 -2.18
C GLN A 68 2.11 -7.77 -3.07
N LEU A 69 2.90 -8.84 -3.11
CA LEU A 69 4.03 -8.96 -4.02
C LEU A 69 3.58 -8.98 -5.49
N PHE A 70 2.51 -9.71 -5.80
CA PHE A 70 1.90 -9.74 -7.13
C PHE A 70 1.36 -8.37 -7.53
N ASN A 71 0.63 -7.68 -6.63
CA ASN A 71 0.13 -6.33 -6.87
C ASN A 71 1.26 -5.33 -7.15
N LEU A 72 2.41 -5.46 -6.49
CA LEU A 72 3.58 -4.63 -6.77
C LEU A 72 4.18 -4.93 -8.16
N LEU A 73 4.37 -6.21 -8.49
CA LEU A 73 4.97 -6.63 -9.77
C LEU A 73 4.10 -6.26 -10.97
N ILE A 74 2.79 -6.54 -10.89
CA ILE A 74 1.84 -6.31 -11.97
C ILE A 74 1.37 -4.86 -11.99
N GLY A 75 1.02 -4.31 -10.82
CA GLY A 75 0.48 -2.95 -10.71
C GLY A 75 1.53 -1.86 -10.89
N PHE A 76 2.75 -2.04 -10.36
CA PHE A 76 3.85 -1.11 -10.58
C PHE A 76 4.75 -1.56 -11.73
N GLY A 77 5.27 -2.79 -11.69
CA GLY A 77 6.31 -3.25 -12.63
C GLY A 77 5.89 -3.25 -14.11
N LEU A 78 4.68 -3.70 -14.44
CA LEU A 78 4.24 -3.77 -15.84
C LEU A 78 4.06 -2.38 -16.49
N PRO A 79 3.33 -1.41 -15.89
CA PRO A 79 3.19 -0.08 -16.48
C PRO A 79 4.53 0.61 -16.73
N PHE A 80 5.48 0.53 -15.80
CA PHE A 80 6.82 1.12 -15.98
C PHE A 80 7.60 0.45 -17.12
N THR A 81 7.50 -0.87 -17.25
CA THR A 81 8.16 -1.61 -18.33
C THR A 81 7.57 -1.23 -19.68
N ILE A 82 6.23 -1.15 -19.78
CA ILE A 82 5.53 -0.74 -21.00
C ILE A 82 5.87 0.70 -21.37
N ALA A 83 5.88 1.62 -20.40
CA ALA A 83 6.23 3.02 -20.64
C ALA A 83 7.66 3.18 -21.16
N LYS A 84 8.61 2.41 -20.60
CA LYS A 84 10.00 2.39 -21.06
C LYS A 84 10.12 1.84 -22.50
N MET A 85 9.38 0.78 -22.83
CA MET A 85 9.34 0.24 -24.20
C MET A 85 8.74 1.23 -25.21
N GLN A 86 7.82 2.09 -24.77
CA GLN A 86 7.26 3.17 -25.59
C GLN A 86 8.16 4.40 -25.70
N GLY A 87 9.37 4.38 -25.12
CA GLY A 87 10.32 5.49 -25.15
C GLY A 87 9.91 6.71 -24.31
N LYS A 88 8.90 6.57 -23.43
CA LYS A 88 8.48 7.65 -22.53
C LYS A 88 9.39 7.68 -21.30
N THR A 89 10.08 8.79 -21.10
CA THR A 89 10.80 9.07 -19.86
C THR A 89 9.79 9.57 -18.82
N ILE A 90 9.51 8.76 -17.82
CA ILE A 90 8.69 9.18 -16.67
C ILE A 90 9.62 9.93 -15.72
N SER A 91 9.57 11.26 -15.74
CA SER A 91 10.22 12.09 -14.74
C SER A 91 9.43 12.01 -13.43
N MET A 92 9.95 11.30 -12.43
CA MET A 92 9.40 11.32 -11.08
C MET A 92 9.84 12.60 -10.38
N ILE A 93 8.90 13.54 -10.18
CA ILE A 93 9.11 14.67 -9.27
C ILE A 93 8.95 14.12 -7.85
N LEU A 94 10.08 14.04 -7.13
CA LEU A 94 10.14 13.57 -5.75
C LEU A 94 9.62 14.66 -4.80
N ASN A 95 8.30 14.71 -4.60
CA ASN A 95 7.74 15.47 -3.49
C ASN A 95 8.20 14.86 -2.13
N PRO A 96 8.30 15.68 -1.06
CA PRO A 96 8.69 15.20 0.27
C PRO A 96 7.79 14.05 0.78
N THR A 97 6.49 14.08 0.45
CA THR A 97 5.52 13.02 0.76
C THR A 97 5.93 11.67 0.15
N TYR A 98 6.35 11.65 -1.11
CA TYR A 98 6.78 10.43 -1.80
C TYR A 98 8.10 9.87 -1.24
N ARG A 99 9.00 10.74 -0.78
CA ARG A 99 10.25 10.33 -0.14
C ARG A 99 10.00 9.65 1.21
N LEU A 100 9.11 10.22 2.03
CA LEU A 100 8.65 9.61 3.29
C LEU A 100 7.99 8.25 3.04
N LEU A 101 7.13 8.17 2.01
CA LEU A 101 6.50 6.91 1.63
C LEU A 101 7.51 5.83 1.27
N MET A 102 8.47 6.14 0.40
CA MET A 102 9.49 5.18 -0.01
C MET A 102 10.37 4.74 1.16
N LEU A 103 10.70 5.64 2.08
CA LEU A 103 11.47 5.31 3.29
C LEU A 103 10.70 4.36 4.21
N PHE A 104 9.45 4.68 4.56
CA PHE A 104 8.63 3.81 5.42
C PHE A 104 8.32 2.47 4.77
N LEU A 105 8.06 2.44 3.46
CA LEU A 105 7.91 1.21 2.70
C LEU A 105 9.18 0.36 2.79
N ALA A 106 10.35 0.95 2.51
CA ALA A 106 11.63 0.24 2.59
C ALA A 106 11.92 -0.29 4.00
N ILE A 107 11.69 0.52 5.04
CA ILE A 107 11.86 0.10 6.44
C ILE A 107 10.94 -1.07 6.76
N SER A 108 9.65 -0.99 6.40
CA SER A 108 8.69 -2.06 6.66
C SER A 108 9.05 -3.36 5.93
N LEU A 109 9.54 -3.26 4.69
CA LEU A 109 9.94 -4.42 3.89
C LEU A 109 11.22 -5.06 4.43
N ILE A 110 12.23 -4.26 4.78
CA ILE A 110 13.48 -4.74 5.38
C ILE A 110 13.20 -5.38 6.73
N PHE A 111 12.38 -4.73 7.56
CA PHE A 111 11.99 -5.28 8.86
C PHE A 111 11.27 -6.62 8.71
N THR A 112 10.33 -6.72 7.77
CA THR A 112 9.61 -7.96 7.49
C THR A 112 10.54 -9.05 6.95
N PHE A 113 11.48 -8.69 6.08
CA PHE A 113 12.46 -9.63 5.52
C PHE A 113 13.41 -10.18 6.60
N VAL A 114 13.95 -9.31 7.46
CA VAL A 114 14.79 -9.70 8.59
C VAL A 114 14.01 -10.53 9.61
N ALA A 115 12.77 -10.15 9.91
CA ALA A 115 11.87 -10.88 10.78
C ALA A 115 11.57 -12.29 10.25
N MET A 116 11.34 -12.44 8.95
CA MET A 116 11.14 -13.74 8.31
C MET A 116 12.37 -14.65 8.39
N LEU A 117 13.57 -14.10 8.15
CA LEU A 117 14.83 -14.83 8.27
C LEU A 117 15.11 -15.26 9.73
N ALA A 118 14.81 -14.40 10.70
CA ALA A 118 15.03 -14.66 12.11
C ALA A 118 14.03 -15.68 12.71
N GLN A 119 12.80 -15.75 12.19
CA GLN A 119 11.74 -16.59 12.78
C GLN A 119 11.54 -17.97 12.15
N LYS A 120 12.37 -18.40 11.18
CA LYS A 120 12.22 -19.70 10.49
C LYS A 120 10.76 -19.99 10.09
N PHE A 121 10.05 -18.98 9.57
CA PHE A 121 8.65 -19.07 9.12
C PHE A 121 7.58 -19.37 10.20
N TYR A 122 7.87 -19.18 11.49
CA TYR A 122 6.87 -19.27 12.56
C TYR A 122 6.46 -17.87 13.05
N LEU A 123 5.30 -17.38 12.57
CA LEU A 123 4.77 -16.07 12.97
C LEU A 123 4.35 -16.06 14.43
N ARG A 124 5.14 -15.39 15.27
CA ARG A 124 4.79 -15.14 16.68
C ARG A 124 3.95 -13.86 16.78
N ARG A 125 2.95 -13.83 17.67
CA ARG A 125 2.04 -12.66 17.88
C ARG A 125 2.75 -11.31 18.03
N VAL A 126 3.98 -11.32 18.55
CA VAL A 126 4.84 -10.13 18.71
C VAL A 126 5.14 -9.42 17.39
N HIS A 127 5.24 -10.14 16.27
CA HIS A 127 5.53 -9.54 14.97
C HIS A 127 4.34 -8.72 14.44
N SER A 128 3.10 -9.22 14.58
CA SER A 128 1.91 -8.45 14.20
C SER A 128 1.78 -7.15 14.99
N TYR A 129 2.05 -7.15 16.30
CA TYR A 129 2.02 -5.91 17.09
C TYR A 129 3.07 -4.89 16.63
N CYS A 130 4.25 -5.34 16.23
CA CYS A 130 5.30 -4.46 15.74
C CYS A 130 4.95 -3.82 14.38
N LEU A 131 4.36 -4.58 13.45
CA LEU A 131 3.87 -4.04 12.18
C LEU A 131 2.76 -3.01 12.38
N VAL A 132 1.82 -3.27 13.28
CA VAL A 132 0.76 -2.30 13.62
C VAL A 132 1.36 -1.03 14.22
N PHE A 133 2.38 -1.15 15.07
CA PHE A 133 3.07 0.01 15.63
C PHE A 133 3.76 0.86 14.55
N ILE A 134 4.48 0.23 13.61
CA ILE A 134 5.12 0.93 12.48
C ILE A 134 4.06 1.63 11.62
N TYR A 135 2.91 0.98 11.40
CA TYR A 135 1.80 1.54 10.63
C TYR A 135 1.17 2.76 11.31
N ILE A 136 0.92 2.69 12.62
CA ILE A 136 0.40 3.83 13.39
C ILE A 136 1.40 4.98 13.38
N SER A 137 2.69 4.69 13.57
CA SER A 137 3.76 5.70 13.48
C SER A 137 3.74 6.40 12.12
N PHE A 138 3.62 5.65 11.01
CA PHE A 138 3.51 6.21 9.67
C PHE A 138 2.32 7.17 9.51
N PHE A 139 1.14 6.84 10.03
CA PHE A 139 -0.03 7.73 10.00
C PHE A 139 0.20 9.02 10.78
N VAL A 140 0.85 8.92 11.95
CA VAL A 140 1.21 10.08 12.76
C VAL A 140 2.20 10.98 12.00
N PHE A 141 3.23 10.40 11.37
CA PHE A 141 4.20 11.16 10.58
C PHE A 141 3.58 11.83 9.35
N ILE A 142 2.62 11.19 8.68
CA ILE A 142 1.86 11.81 7.59
C ILE A 142 1.01 12.98 8.10
N GLY A 143 0.29 12.80 9.21
CA GLY A 143 -0.49 13.88 9.82
C GLY A 143 0.37 15.10 10.14
N LEU A 144 1.53 14.87 10.78
CA LEU A 144 2.49 15.92 11.12
C LEU A 144 3.14 16.57 9.89
N SER A 145 3.30 15.83 8.79
CA SER A 145 3.78 16.34 7.51
C SER A 145 2.74 17.23 6.81
N LEU A 146 1.44 16.97 7.01
CA LEU A 146 0.35 17.76 6.43
C LEU A 146 0.11 19.09 7.15
N ASP A 147 0.32 19.12 8.47
CA ASP A 147 0.19 20.33 9.29
C ASP A 147 1.35 21.33 9.11
N ASN A 148 2.27 21.10 8.14
CA ASN A 148 3.47 21.92 7.89
C ASN A 148 4.38 22.10 9.13
N VAL A 149 4.25 21.24 10.15
CA VAL A 149 5.14 21.26 11.33
C VAL A 149 6.48 20.59 11.03
N LEU A 150 6.50 19.61 10.12
CA LEU A 150 7.71 19.01 9.56
C LEU A 150 8.06 19.64 8.22
N VAL A 151 8.57 20.87 8.26
CA VAL A 151 9.23 21.49 7.10
C VAL A 151 10.59 20.82 6.93
N TRP A 152 10.66 19.84 6.04
CA TRP A 152 11.93 19.35 5.53
C TRP A 152 12.40 20.31 4.43
N ASN A 153 13.32 21.22 4.79
CA ASN A 153 14.13 21.98 3.83
C ASN A 153 14.91 21.04 2.91
#